data_AF-A0A226DWN0-F1
#
_entry.id   AF-A0A226DWN0-F1
#
_cell.length_a   1.000
_cell.length_b   1.000
_cell.length_c   1.000
_cell.angle_alpha   90.00
_cell.angle_beta   90.00
_cell.angle_gamma   90.00
#
_symmetry.space_group_name_H-M   'P 1'
#
loop_
_entity.id
_entity.type
_entity.pdbx_description
1 polymer ?
#
loop_
_entity_poly.entity_id
_entity_poly.type
_entity_poly.pdbx_seq_one_letter_code
_entity_poly.pdbx_strand_id
1 'polypeptide(L)'
;MEISPTIKNVLKAYDILFQQWCTYPYFINPDTCRVTEVKNKKSLRYFYFRLSLLFLAVFYLAFYFLRVIISPGSIPPPLRHPFWVVYLQAFGYSGTIMAAVVGLSCTKYGDEFANGWNHAIGIEGRIRKVAAIPSTTSGKPQLAELMILANVIGLGLVQPFTVLFAIIFRLDPFSSFFTDMTFLFGLKFSLFSWQNLTILLLRCTFLQFTIFDILRIISCTVATLSLVSISTTKSCKMLRKIGSLSDFLDYYRQFYFLGIFTQNTANIGIFSLMCLGFVVGVMFNYAAIALWDVIPLPFFLKFPAGAFLVAVTIHFTLPVGVAIYMDSAKLIGTRVIEVAYSEVISSHERKYFLKYMKALRPLMANAGLPGFTLFALKRETKCTFYSAYVDYTINALLSK
;
A
#
# COMPACT_ATOMS: atom_id res chain seq x y z
N MET A 1 12.35 8.89 18.15
CA MET A 1 12.26 9.45 16.79
C MET A 1 11.53 10.78 16.86
N GLU A 2 12.20 11.91 16.65
CA GLU A 2 11.49 13.15 16.33
C GLU A 2 10.94 13.01 14.91
N ILE A 3 9.64 12.78 14.83
CA ILE A 3 8.90 12.72 13.59
C ILE A 3 8.53 14.15 13.18
N SER A 4 8.54 14.44 11.88
CA SER A 4 8.10 15.76 11.41
C SER A 4 6.65 15.99 11.83
N PRO A 5 6.25 17.23 12.13
CA PRO A 5 4.85 17.53 12.46
C PRO A 5 3.89 17.06 11.37
N THR A 6 4.32 17.07 10.10
CA THR A 6 3.51 16.59 8.98
C THR A 6 3.26 15.09 9.02
N ILE A 7 4.28 14.27 9.29
CA ILE A 7 4.07 12.82 9.43
C ILE A 7 3.19 12.54 10.65
N LYS A 8 3.32 13.29 11.75
CA LYS A 8 2.40 13.19 12.89
C LYS A 8 0.96 13.48 12.47
N ASN A 9 0.75 14.48 11.63
CA ASN A 9 -0.57 14.79 11.05
C ASN A 9 -1.06 13.69 10.10
N VAL A 10 -0.18 13.07 9.30
CA VAL A 10 -0.51 11.91 8.46
C VAL A 10 -1.03 10.76 9.33
N LEU A 11 -0.32 10.44 10.42
CA LEU A 11 -0.71 9.35 11.32
C LEU A 11 -2.02 9.64 12.04
N LYS A 12 -2.23 10.87 12.50
CA LYS A 12 -3.51 11.31 13.08
C LYS A 12 -4.65 11.24 12.07
N ALA A 13 -4.43 11.71 10.85
CA ALA A 13 -5.43 11.63 9.78
C ALA A 13 -5.77 10.18 9.45
N TYR A 14 -4.77 9.31 9.34
CA TYR A 14 -4.97 7.87 9.12
C TYR A 14 -5.75 7.22 10.26
N ASP A 15 -5.43 7.56 11.52
CA ASP A 15 -6.12 7.06 12.70
C ASP A 15 -7.61 7.46 12.69
N ILE A 16 -7.91 8.74 12.48
CA ILE A 16 -9.27 9.28 12.45
C ILE A 16 -10.08 8.68 11.28
N LEU A 17 -9.51 8.64 10.08
CA LEU A 17 -10.23 8.23 8.88
C LEU A 17 -10.40 6.72 8.79
N PHE A 18 -9.43 5.93 9.27
CA PHE A 18 -9.42 4.49 9.04
C PHE A 18 -9.43 3.62 10.31
N GLN A 19 -8.72 3.99 11.37
CA GLN A 19 -8.60 3.13 12.56
C GLN A 19 -9.76 3.26 13.54
N GLN A 20 -10.28 4.48 13.77
CA GLN A 20 -11.43 4.69 14.66
C GLN A 20 -12.66 3.88 14.21
N TRP A 21 -12.84 3.76 12.90
CA TRP A 21 -13.93 3.00 12.30
C TRP A 21 -13.66 1.49 12.23
N CYS A 22 -12.39 1.07 12.34
CA CYS A 22 -12.02 -0.33 12.25
C CYS A 22 -10.68 -0.61 12.92
N THR A 23 -10.73 -1.26 14.08
CA THR A 23 -9.54 -1.64 14.84
C THR A 23 -8.67 -2.58 14.00
N TYR A 24 -7.48 -2.11 13.63
CA TYR A 24 -6.51 -2.89 12.87
C TYR A 24 -5.59 -3.64 13.84
N PRO A 25 -4.94 -4.76 13.43
CA PRO A 25 -4.03 -5.51 14.30
C PRO A 25 -2.87 -4.68 14.89
N TYR A 26 -2.53 -3.54 14.30
CA TYR A 26 -1.58 -2.60 14.90
C TYR A 26 -2.11 -1.16 14.87
N PHE A 27 -1.80 -0.43 15.94
CA PHE A 27 -2.11 0.97 16.15
C PHE A 27 -0.79 1.75 16.23
N ILE A 28 -0.69 2.87 15.51
CA ILE A 28 0.48 3.75 15.60
C ILE A 28 0.10 4.91 16.50
N ASN A 29 0.68 4.97 17.69
CA ASN A 29 0.45 6.09 18.59
C ASN A 29 1.10 7.35 17.98
N PRO A 30 0.33 8.39 17.61
CA PRO A 30 0.88 9.54 16.89
C PRO A 30 1.81 10.41 17.75
N ASP A 31 1.72 10.32 19.08
CA ASP A 31 2.54 11.12 19.99
C ASP A 31 3.89 10.47 20.27
N THR A 32 3.89 9.16 20.52
CA THR A 32 5.12 8.40 20.80
C THR A 32 5.75 7.80 19.55
N CYS A 33 5.00 7.76 18.46
CA CYS A 33 5.33 7.09 17.20
C CYS A 33 5.61 5.59 17.35
N ARG A 34 5.23 5.01 18.50
CA ARG A 34 5.35 3.58 18.77
C ARG A 34 4.18 2.85 18.13
N VAL A 35 4.47 1.68 17.61
CA VAL A 35 3.47 0.77 17.07
C VAL A 35 3.10 -0.19 18.17
N THR A 36 1.83 -0.21 18.56
CA THR A 36 1.28 -1.16 19.52
C THR A 36 0.38 -2.13 18.81
N GLU A 37 0.62 -3.41 19.01
CA GLU A 37 -0.21 -4.46 18.46
C GLU A 37 -1.44 -4.70 19.35
N VAL A 38 -2.59 -4.88 18.73
CA VAL A 38 -3.86 -5.11 19.41
C VAL A 38 -4.11 -6.62 19.50
N LYS A 39 -3.60 -7.26 20.56
CA LYS A 39 -3.80 -8.71 20.80
C LYS A 39 -5.20 -9.09 21.26
N ASN A 40 -5.99 -8.12 21.71
CA ASN A 40 -7.31 -8.40 22.26
C ASN A 40 -8.27 -8.87 21.15
N LYS A 41 -8.58 -10.17 21.14
CA LYS A 41 -9.55 -10.76 20.21
C LYS A 41 -10.89 -10.04 20.20
N LYS A 42 -11.36 -9.49 21.35
CA LYS A 42 -12.62 -8.74 21.41
C LYS A 42 -12.54 -7.45 20.59
N SER A 43 -11.42 -6.74 20.67
CA SER A 43 -11.16 -5.53 19.88
C SER A 43 -11.03 -5.82 18.38
N LEU A 44 -10.51 -7.00 18.02
CA LEU A 44 -10.38 -7.43 16.62
C LEU A 44 -11.64 -8.08 16.01
N ARG A 45 -12.73 -8.25 16.76
CA ARG A 45 -13.96 -8.92 16.26
C ARG A 45 -14.47 -8.28 14.96
N TYR A 46 -14.53 -6.95 14.94
CA TYR A 46 -15.02 -6.22 13.77
C TYR A 46 -14.09 -6.35 12.56
N PHE A 47 -12.77 -6.40 12.80
CA PHE A 47 -11.79 -6.66 11.75
C PHE A 47 -11.97 -8.04 11.12
N TYR A 48 -12.11 -9.10 11.91
CA TYR A 48 -12.34 -10.45 11.39
C TYR A 48 -13.68 -10.60 10.68
N PHE A 49 -14.73 -9.95 11.19
CA PHE A 49 -16.02 -9.90 10.51
C PHE A 49 -15.89 -9.29 9.11
N ARG A 50 -15.21 -8.15 8.98
CA ARG A 50 -14.96 -7.52 7.68
C ARG A 50 -14.08 -8.35 6.77
N LEU A 51 -13.02 -8.96 7.29
CA LEU A 51 -12.17 -9.87 6.52
C LEU A 51 -12.97 -11.05 5.97
N SER A 52 -13.94 -11.55 6.74
CA SER A 52 -14.87 -12.60 6.30
C SER A 52 -15.81 -12.10 5.20
N LEU A 53 -16.32 -10.87 5.30
CA LEU A 53 -17.13 -10.24 4.25
C LEU A 53 -16.33 -10.00 2.96
N LEU A 54 -15.07 -9.57 3.07
CA LEU A 54 -14.17 -9.44 1.91
C LEU A 54 -13.95 -10.79 1.25
N PHE A 55 -13.71 -11.84 2.03
CA PHE A 55 -13.58 -13.19 1.49
C PHE A 55 -14.84 -13.60 0.73
N LEU A 56 -16.03 -13.43 1.34
CA LEU A 56 -17.30 -13.69 0.66
C LEU A 56 -17.45 -12.89 -0.65
N ALA A 57 -17.05 -11.62 -0.65
CA ALA A 57 -17.05 -10.78 -1.84
C ALA A 57 -16.11 -11.32 -2.94
N VAL A 58 -14.91 -11.81 -2.58
CA VAL A 58 -13.98 -12.45 -3.53
C VAL A 58 -14.62 -13.69 -4.16
N PHE A 59 -15.20 -14.59 -3.34
CA PHE A 59 -15.85 -15.81 -3.86
C PHE A 59 -17.01 -15.48 -4.80
N TYR A 60 -17.83 -14.51 -4.41
CA TYR A 60 -18.95 -14.08 -5.25
C TYR A 60 -18.48 -13.46 -6.56
N LEU A 61 -17.47 -12.58 -6.53
CA LEU A 61 -16.90 -11.98 -7.73
C LEU A 61 -16.30 -13.03 -8.68
N ALA A 62 -15.62 -14.05 -8.13
CA ALA A 62 -15.11 -15.17 -8.91
C ALA A 62 -16.24 -16.01 -9.52
N PHE A 63 -17.26 -16.35 -8.73
CA PHE A 63 -18.43 -17.09 -9.21
C PHE A 63 -19.15 -16.34 -10.34
N TYR A 64 -19.38 -15.04 -10.15
CA TYR A 64 -20.06 -14.24 -11.17
C TYR A 64 -19.20 -14.10 -12.43
N PHE A 65 -17.89 -13.88 -12.30
CA PHE A 65 -16.96 -13.85 -13.42
C PHE A 65 -17.02 -15.16 -14.23
N LEU A 66 -17.00 -16.31 -13.55
CA LEU A 66 -17.17 -17.62 -14.19
C LEU A 66 -18.54 -17.75 -14.88
N ARG A 67 -19.62 -17.28 -14.24
CA ARG A 67 -20.96 -17.29 -14.84
C ARG A 67 -21.04 -16.48 -16.11
N VAL A 68 -20.41 -15.30 -16.15
CA VAL A 68 -20.37 -14.45 -17.36
C VAL A 68 -19.65 -15.16 -18.50
N ILE A 69 -18.57 -15.88 -18.20
CA ILE A 69 -17.83 -16.67 -19.20
C ILE A 69 -18.66 -17.84 -19.71
N ILE A 70 -19.32 -18.59 -18.82
CA ILE A 70 -20.05 -19.82 -19.16
C ILE A 70 -21.38 -19.50 -19.85
N SER A 71 -22.07 -18.43 -19.45
CA SER A 71 -23.41 -18.09 -19.96
C SER A 71 -23.53 -16.61 -20.32
N PRO A 72 -22.91 -16.17 -21.43
CA PRO A 72 -22.92 -14.77 -21.84
C PRO A 72 -24.33 -14.23 -22.12
N GLY A 73 -25.24 -15.11 -22.58
CA GLY A 73 -26.63 -14.77 -22.90
C GLY A 73 -27.52 -14.50 -21.68
N SER A 74 -27.07 -14.82 -20.47
CA SER A 74 -27.86 -14.63 -19.24
C SER A 74 -27.78 -13.22 -18.64
N ILE A 75 -27.04 -12.31 -19.27
CA ILE A 75 -26.82 -10.95 -18.77
C ILE A 75 -28.01 -10.05 -19.15
N PRO A 76 -28.73 -9.46 -18.17
CA PRO A 76 -29.89 -8.62 -18.46
C PRO A 76 -29.48 -7.31 -19.17
N PRO A 77 -30.19 -6.85 -20.22
CA PRO A 77 -30.02 -5.49 -20.76
C PRO A 77 -30.35 -4.46 -19.66
N PRO A 78 -29.53 -3.42 -19.40
CA PRO A 78 -28.56 -2.73 -20.27
C PRO A 78 -27.08 -3.16 -20.15
N LEU A 79 -26.78 -4.24 -19.43
CA LEU A 79 -25.41 -4.74 -19.20
C LEU A 79 -24.83 -5.53 -20.41
N ARG A 80 -25.45 -5.44 -21.59
CA ARG A 80 -25.15 -6.25 -22.79
C ARG A 80 -23.76 -6.04 -23.39
N HIS A 81 -22.98 -5.09 -22.91
CA HIS A 81 -21.54 -5.06 -23.19
C HIS A 81 -20.81 -5.88 -22.11
N PRO A 82 -20.65 -7.21 -22.29
CA PRO A 82 -20.05 -8.08 -21.28
C PRO A 82 -18.67 -7.57 -20.86
N PHE A 83 -17.96 -6.89 -21.76
CA PHE A 83 -16.61 -6.40 -21.52
C PHE A 83 -16.52 -5.43 -20.33
N TRP A 84 -17.41 -4.43 -20.20
CA TRP A 84 -17.28 -3.47 -19.09
C TRP A 84 -17.65 -4.07 -17.74
N VAL A 85 -18.59 -5.01 -17.72
CA VAL A 85 -19.01 -5.72 -16.51
C VAL A 85 -17.86 -6.61 -16.01
N VAL A 86 -17.29 -7.40 -16.91
CA VAL A 86 -16.10 -8.21 -16.65
C VAL A 86 -14.95 -7.34 -16.16
N TYR A 87 -14.76 -6.18 -16.77
CA TYR A 87 -13.75 -5.21 -16.40
C TYR A 87 -13.96 -4.66 -14.98
N LEU A 88 -15.14 -4.15 -14.62
CA LEU A 88 -15.37 -3.62 -13.26
C LEU A 88 -15.27 -4.71 -12.20
N GLN A 89 -15.60 -5.95 -12.56
CA GLN A 89 -15.48 -7.09 -11.68
C GLN A 89 -14.03 -7.51 -11.47
N ALA A 90 -13.22 -7.57 -12.52
CA ALA A 90 -11.80 -7.80 -12.40
C ALA A 90 -11.11 -6.70 -11.56
N PHE A 91 -11.55 -5.44 -11.70
CA PHE A 91 -11.12 -4.33 -10.84
C PHE A 91 -11.51 -4.56 -9.37
N GLY A 92 -12.79 -4.81 -9.10
CA GLY A 92 -13.27 -5.09 -7.73
C GLY A 92 -12.59 -6.32 -7.12
N TYR A 93 -12.41 -7.38 -7.91
CA TYR A 93 -11.82 -8.64 -7.50
C TYR A 93 -10.34 -8.48 -7.12
N SER A 94 -9.55 -7.84 -7.99
CA SER A 94 -8.13 -7.58 -7.73
C SER A 94 -7.94 -6.71 -6.48
N GLY A 95 -8.71 -5.64 -6.32
CA GLY A 95 -8.69 -4.81 -5.12
C GLY A 95 -9.03 -5.59 -3.85
N THR A 96 -10.09 -6.40 -3.88
CA THR A 96 -10.58 -7.15 -2.72
C THR A 96 -9.58 -8.25 -2.30
N ILE A 97 -8.97 -8.94 -3.25
CA ILE A 97 -7.94 -9.96 -2.96
C ILE A 97 -6.72 -9.33 -2.33
N MET A 98 -6.21 -8.25 -2.93
CA MET A 98 -5.05 -7.55 -2.37
C MET A 98 -5.37 -7.02 -0.97
N ALA A 99 -6.60 -6.56 -0.77
CA ALA A 99 -7.06 -6.14 0.54
C ALA A 99 -7.04 -7.27 1.58
N ALA A 100 -7.56 -8.45 1.20
CA ALA A 100 -7.55 -9.63 2.05
C ALA A 100 -6.12 -10.12 2.34
N VAL A 101 -5.24 -10.16 1.34
CA VAL A 101 -3.84 -10.59 1.46
C VAL A 101 -3.06 -9.69 2.41
N VAL A 102 -3.18 -8.36 2.26
CA VAL A 102 -2.52 -7.42 3.17
C VAL A 102 -3.13 -7.52 4.57
N GLY A 103 -4.45 -7.61 4.70
CA GLY A 103 -5.11 -7.80 5.98
C GLY A 103 -4.60 -9.05 6.74
N LEU A 104 -4.52 -10.19 6.05
CA LEU A 104 -3.95 -11.43 6.60
C LEU A 104 -2.47 -11.27 6.96
N SER A 105 -1.69 -10.60 6.11
CA SER A 105 -0.29 -10.34 6.41
C SER A 105 -0.10 -9.53 7.69
N CYS A 106 -0.95 -8.54 7.93
CA CYS A 106 -0.90 -7.72 9.13
C CYS A 106 -1.33 -8.48 10.37
N THR A 107 -2.22 -9.48 10.26
CA THR A 107 -2.52 -10.37 11.40
C THR A 107 -1.37 -11.32 11.72
N LYS A 108 -0.61 -11.76 10.72
CA LYS A 108 0.43 -12.77 10.91
C LYS A 108 1.80 -12.16 11.29
N TYR A 109 2.14 -11.03 10.69
CA TYR A 109 3.45 -10.38 10.81
C TYR A 109 3.36 -8.99 11.48
N GLY A 110 2.20 -8.67 12.06
CA GLY A 110 1.97 -7.41 12.77
C GLY A 110 2.91 -7.21 13.97
N ASP A 111 3.07 -8.24 14.80
CA ASP A 111 3.96 -8.25 15.96
C ASP A 111 5.41 -7.96 15.54
N GLU A 112 5.86 -8.64 14.49
CA GLU A 112 7.23 -8.52 13.98
C GLU A 112 7.50 -7.09 13.51
N PHE A 113 6.55 -6.52 12.76
CA PHE A 113 6.61 -5.14 12.31
C PHE A 113 6.60 -4.16 13.48
N ALA A 114 5.71 -4.33 14.45
CA ALA A 114 5.57 -3.44 15.60
C ALA A 114 6.83 -3.44 16.49
N ASN A 115 7.32 -4.64 16.84
CA ASN A 115 8.54 -4.80 17.63
C ASN A 115 9.75 -4.27 16.87
N GLY A 116 9.86 -4.59 15.58
CA GLY A 116 10.94 -4.08 14.74
C GLY A 116 10.94 -2.56 14.66
N TRP A 117 9.79 -1.94 14.44
CA TRP A 117 9.68 -0.48 14.41
C TRP A 117 10.05 0.16 15.76
N ASN A 118 9.55 -0.37 16.88
CA ASN A 118 9.85 0.15 18.21
C ASN A 118 11.33 0.03 18.57
N HIS A 119 11.98 -1.08 18.17
CA HIS A 119 13.42 -1.22 18.31
C HIS A 119 14.21 -0.25 17.43
N ALA A 120 13.70 0.09 16.24
CA ALA A 120 14.32 1.08 15.35
C ALA A 120 14.42 2.43 16.05
N ILE A 121 13.33 2.85 16.69
CA ILE A 121 13.24 4.07 17.47
C ILE A 121 14.26 4.06 18.62
N GLY A 122 14.44 2.91 19.28
CA GLY A 122 15.42 2.75 20.36
C GLY A 122 16.87 2.85 19.87
N ILE A 123 17.19 2.22 18.73
CA ILE A 123 18.52 2.33 18.09
C ILE A 123 18.80 3.77 17.68
N GLU A 124 17.84 4.45 17.07
CA GLU A 124 17.96 5.86 16.69
C GLU A 124 18.31 6.75 17.89
N GLY A 125 17.63 6.52 19.03
CA GLY A 125 17.91 7.24 20.27
C GLY A 125 19.34 7.04 20.78
N ARG A 126 19.89 5.82 20.65
CA ARG A 126 21.28 5.51 21.03
C ARG A 126 22.29 6.16 20.09
N ILE A 127 22.07 6.09 18.79
CA ILE A 127 22.93 6.72 17.79
C ILE A 127 22.98 8.23 17.98
N ARG A 128 21.85 8.87 18.29
CA ARG A 128 21.81 10.32 18.54
C ARG A 128 22.74 10.72 19.68
N LYS A 129 22.78 9.92 20.76
CA LYS A 129 23.67 10.14 21.91
C LYS A 129 25.14 10.01 21.50
N VAL A 130 25.48 8.94 20.77
CA VAL A 130 26.86 8.68 20.31
C VAL A 130 27.34 9.74 19.32
N ALA A 131 26.49 10.16 18.39
CA ALA A 131 26.84 11.14 17.36
C ALA A 131 26.73 12.60 17.84
N ALA A 132 26.43 12.84 19.12
CA ALA A 132 26.24 14.17 19.73
C ALA A 132 25.33 15.10 18.89
N ILE A 133 24.28 14.55 18.27
CA ILE A 133 23.43 15.31 17.36
C ILE A 133 22.41 16.09 18.20
N PRO A 134 22.39 17.44 18.14
CA PRO A 134 21.39 18.22 18.85
C PRO A 134 19.99 17.86 18.38
N SER A 135 19.01 17.94 19.29
CA SER A 135 17.59 17.77 18.99
C SER A 135 17.05 18.97 18.22
N THR A 136 17.46 19.13 16.96
CA THR A 136 16.89 20.18 16.11
C THR A 136 15.61 19.68 15.45
N THR A 137 14.49 20.10 16.03
CA THR A 137 13.13 19.94 15.51
C THR A 137 12.75 21.15 14.66
N SER A 138 12.89 21.07 13.34
CA SER A 138 12.00 21.70 12.33
C SER A 138 12.66 21.75 10.96
N GLY A 139 12.71 20.59 10.30
CA GLY A 139 12.81 20.62 8.85
C GLY A 139 11.49 21.12 8.27
N LYS A 140 11.52 21.96 7.22
CA LYS A 140 10.34 22.22 6.39
C LYS A 140 9.76 20.87 5.92
N PRO A 141 8.44 20.72 5.87
CA PRO A 141 7.84 19.48 5.41
C PRO A 141 8.32 19.17 4.00
N GLN A 142 8.83 17.96 3.81
CA GLN A 142 9.23 17.53 2.49
C GLN A 142 7.97 17.36 1.64
N LEU A 143 8.05 17.69 0.35
CA LEU A 143 6.93 17.55 -0.60
C LEU A 143 6.28 16.14 -0.53
N ALA A 144 7.09 15.10 -0.31
CA ALA A 144 6.62 13.74 -0.14
C ALA A 144 5.65 13.59 1.06
N GLU A 145 5.93 14.24 2.20
CA GLU A 145 5.09 14.19 3.41
C GLU A 145 3.72 14.82 3.18
N LEU A 146 3.69 15.95 2.46
CA LEU A 146 2.44 16.63 2.08
C LEU A 146 1.62 15.79 1.11
N MET A 147 2.27 15.12 0.15
CA MET A 147 1.59 14.25 -0.80
C MET A 147 0.99 13.01 -0.14
N ILE A 148 1.67 12.43 0.86
CA ILE A 148 1.12 11.32 1.64
C ILE A 148 -0.09 11.77 2.44
N LEU A 149 -0.04 12.96 3.05
CA LEU A 149 -1.19 13.53 3.76
C LEU A 149 -2.38 13.73 2.81
N ALA A 150 -2.13 14.34 1.65
CA ALA A 150 -3.15 14.54 0.63
C ALA A 150 -3.73 13.21 0.13
N ASN A 151 -2.92 12.16 -0.01
CA ASN A 151 -3.37 10.82 -0.38
C ASN A 151 -4.28 10.22 0.71
N VAL A 152 -3.87 10.24 1.98
CA VAL A 152 -4.68 9.71 3.09
C VAL A 152 -6.02 10.43 3.22
N ILE A 153 -6.01 11.77 3.19
CA ILE A 153 -7.24 12.57 3.29
C ILE A 153 -8.11 12.38 2.05
N GLY A 154 -7.52 12.50 0.85
CA GLY A 154 -8.22 12.39 -0.42
C GLY A 154 -8.91 11.04 -0.58
N LEU A 155 -8.21 9.94 -0.30
CA LEU A 155 -8.79 8.60 -0.38
C LEU A 155 -9.91 8.41 0.65
N GLY A 156 -9.77 8.91 1.88
CA GLY A 156 -10.83 8.86 2.88
C GLY A 156 -12.10 9.60 2.44
N LEU A 157 -11.96 10.79 1.84
CA LEU A 157 -13.10 11.60 1.38
C LEU A 157 -13.78 11.04 0.14
N VAL A 158 -13.06 10.36 -0.75
CA VAL A 158 -13.60 9.80 -2.01
C VAL A 158 -14.54 8.60 -1.77
N GLN A 159 -14.43 7.93 -0.62
CA GLN A 159 -15.15 6.70 -0.32
C GLN A 159 -16.70 6.83 -0.43
N PRO A 160 -17.40 7.71 0.32
CA PRO A 160 -18.87 7.78 0.29
C PRO A 160 -19.40 8.13 -1.11
N PHE A 161 -18.70 9.02 -1.83
CA PHE A 161 -19.06 9.38 -3.19
C PHE A 161 -18.91 8.20 -4.16
N THR A 162 -17.91 7.34 -3.96
CA THR A 162 -17.71 6.16 -4.80
C THR A 162 -18.82 5.13 -4.59
N VAL A 163 -19.27 4.90 -3.34
CA VAL A 163 -20.40 4.01 -3.06
C VAL A 163 -21.70 4.55 -3.64
N LEU A 164 -22.03 5.81 -3.34
CA LEU A 164 -23.26 6.44 -3.83
C LEU A 164 -23.32 6.35 -5.36
N PHE A 165 -22.20 6.66 -6.01
CA PHE A 165 -22.08 6.56 -7.46
C PHE A 165 -22.23 5.12 -7.96
N ALA A 166 -21.55 4.16 -7.33
CA ALA A 166 -21.65 2.76 -7.76
C ALA A 166 -23.11 2.27 -7.75
N ILE A 167 -23.91 2.72 -6.78
CA ILE A 167 -25.32 2.35 -6.63
C ILE A 167 -26.22 3.06 -7.63
N ILE A 168 -26.14 4.40 -7.71
CA ILE A 168 -26.98 5.20 -8.63
C ILE A 168 -26.85 4.68 -10.06
N PHE A 169 -25.63 4.30 -10.44
CA PHE A 169 -25.30 3.88 -11.80
C PHE A 169 -25.28 2.36 -11.99
N ARG A 170 -25.68 1.59 -10.97
CA ARG A 170 -25.71 0.12 -11.01
C ARG A 170 -24.37 -0.48 -11.45
N LEU A 171 -23.27 0.16 -11.05
CA LEU A 171 -21.89 -0.31 -11.24
C LEU A 171 -21.44 -1.21 -10.09
N ASP A 172 -22.31 -1.48 -9.12
CA ASP A 172 -22.00 -2.36 -8.02
C ASP A 172 -22.11 -3.83 -8.45
N PRO A 173 -21.03 -4.62 -8.31
CA PRO A 173 -21.05 -6.02 -8.71
C PRO A 173 -22.02 -6.85 -7.86
N PHE A 174 -22.39 -6.36 -6.68
CA PHE A 174 -23.33 -7.00 -5.77
C PHE A 174 -24.79 -6.88 -6.24
N SER A 175 -25.13 -5.96 -7.14
CA SER A 175 -26.49 -5.83 -7.66
C SER A 175 -27.00 -7.16 -8.23
N SER A 176 -26.18 -7.80 -9.05
CA SER A 176 -26.49 -9.10 -9.65
C SER A 176 -26.63 -10.21 -8.60
N PHE A 177 -25.81 -10.20 -7.54
CA PHE A 177 -25.90 -11.17 -6.45
C PHE A 177 -27.28 -11.16 -5.82
N PHE A 178 -27.74 -9.96 -5.46
CA PHE A 178 -29.02 -9.81 -4.81
C PHE A 178 -30.16 -10.14 -5.76
N THR A 179 -30.05 -9.78 -7.05
CA THR A 179 -31.01 -10.20 -8.08
C THR A 179 -31.10 -11.73 -8.21
N ASP A 180 -29.96 -12.42 -8.23
CA ASP A 180 -29.91 -13.88 -8.31
C ASP A 180 -30.49 -14.53 -7.05
N MET A 181 -30.10 -14.05 -5.87
CA MET A 181 -30.64 -14.53 -4.59
C MET A 181 -32.15 -14.35 -4.53
N THR A 182 -32.66 -13.21 -4.97
CA THR A 182 -34.10 -12.99 -4.97
C THR A 182 -34.87 -13.87 -5.94
N PHE A 183 -34.26 -14.21 -7.08
CA PHE A 183 -34.82 -15.19 -8.01
C PHE A 183 -34.84 -16.59 -7.37
N LEU A 184 -33.73 -17.03 -6.76
CA LEU A 184 -33.60 -18.34 -6.11
C LEU A 184 -34.56 -18.52 -4.92
N PHE A 185 -34.82 -17.46 -4.15
CA PHE A 185 -35.71 -17.50 -2.99
C PHE A 185 -37.17 -17.09 -3.31
N GLY A 186 -37.50 -16.81 -4.57
CA GLY A 186 -38.86 -16.44 -4.97
C GLY A 186 -39.37 -15.13 -4.36
N LEU A 187 -38.47 -14.19 -4.04
CA LEU A 187 -38.83 -12.91 -3.42
C LEU A 187 -39.45 -11.97 -4.47
N LYS A 188 -40.71 -11.57 -4.28
CA LYS A 188 -41.42 -10.65 -5.18
C LYS A 188 -41.08 -9.19 -4.86
N PHE A 189 -40.48 -8.48 -5.82
CA PHE A 189 -40.17 -7.05 -5.69
C PHE A 189 -41.39 -6.17 -5.94
N SER A 190 -41.91 -5.53 -4.89
CA SER A 190 -42.61 -4.25 -5.02
C SER A 190 -41.59 -3.13 -4.82
N LEU A 191 -41.59 -2.08 -5.65
CA LEU A 191 -40.66 -0.94 -5.53
C LEU A 191 -40.62 -0.32 -4.13
N PHE A 192 -41.74 -0.38 -3.39
CA PHE A 192 -41.89 0.12 -2.02
C PHE A 192 -41.83 -0.98 -0.94
N SER A 193 -41.45 -2.21 -1.29
CA SER A 193 -41.28 -3.28 -0.31
C SER A 193 -40.09 -2.98 0.62
N TRP A 194 -40.27 -3.21 1.91
CA TRP A 194 -39.19 -3.22 2.90
C TRP A 194 -38.00 -4.10 2.47
N GLN A 195 -38.26 -5.15 1.69
CA GLN A 195 -37.23 -6.03 1.14
C GLN A 195 -36.24 -5.29 0.23
N ASN A 196 -36.70 -4.34 -0.59
CA ASN A 196 -35.83 -3.57 -1.49
C ASN A 196 -34.94 -2.63 -0.72
N LEU A 197 -35.50 -2.00 0.31
CA LEU A 197 -34.75 -1.14 1.21
C LEU A 197 -33.67 -1.95 1.93
N THR A 198 -33.99 -3.14 2.45
CA THR A 198 -33.02 -4.03 3.07
C THR A 198 -31.91 -4.44 2.10
N ILE A 199 -32.26 -4.84 0.87
CA ILE A 199 -31.27 -5.20 -0.17
C ILE A 199 -30.39 -4.01 -0.54
N LEU A 200 -30.97 -2.82 -0.69
CA LEU A 200 -30.22 -1.60 -0.99
C LEU A 200 -29.24 -1.27 0.15
N LEU A 201 -29.69 -1.34 1.40
CA LEU A 201 -28.83 -1.13 2.57
C LEU A 201 -27.70 -2.15 2.62
N LEU A 202 -27.99 -3.43 2.38
CA LEU A 202 -26.94 -4.46 2.31
C LEU A 202 -25.93 -4.15 1.20
N ARG A 203 -26.38 -3.80 -0.01
CA ARG A 203 -25.49 -3.39 -1.12
C ARG A 203 -24.61 -2.21 -0.74
N CYS A 204 -25.19 -1.16 -0.15
CA CYS A 204 -24.44 -0.02 0.39
C CYS A 204 -23.35 -0.48 1.35
N THR A 205 -23.70 -1.33 2.33
CA THR A 205 -22.78 -1.81 3.35
C THR A 205 -21.64 -2.64 2.76
N PHE A 206 -21.93 -3.59 1.87
CA PHE A 206 -20.91 -4.44 1.23
C PHE A 206 -19.94 -3.61 0.37
N LEU A 207 -20.46 -2.68 -0.43
CA LEU A 207 -19.64 -1.76 -1.22
C LEU A 207 -18.79 -0.86 -0.33
N GLN A 208 -19.40 -0.28 0.70
CA GLN A 208 -18.72 0.61 1.63
C GLN A 208 -17.54 -0.10 2.31
N PHE A 209 -17.71 -1.34 2.75
CA PHE A 209 -16.62 -2.12 3.33
C PHE A 209 -15.53 -2.46 2.33
N THR A 210 -15.91 -2.93 1.14
CA THR A 210 -14.94 -3.31 0.10
C THR A 210 -14.09 -2.11 -0.32
N ILE A 211 -14.72 -0.99 -0.64
CA ILE A 211 -14.04 0.24 -1.06
C ILE A 211 -13.20 0.79 0.10
N PHE A 212 -13.72 0.80 1.33
CA PHE A 212 -12.93 1.22 2.49
C PHE A 212 -11.67 0.39 2.66
N ASP A 213 -11.77 -0.94 2.56
CA ASP A 213 -10.63 -1.83 2.80
C ASP A 213 -9.54 -1.64 1.74
N ILE A 214 -9.94 -1.48 0.47
CA ILE A 214 -9.01 -1.17 -0.63
C ILE A 214 -8.29 0.16 -0.36
N LEU A 215 -9.05 1.23 -0.09
CA LEU A 215 -8.49 2.57 0.14
C LEU A 215 -7.60 2.60 1.38
N ARG A 216 -8.04 1.97 2.48
CA ARG A 216 -7.26 1.84 3.71
C ARG A 216 -5.93 1.16 3.45
N ILE A 217 -5.89 0.12 2.63
CA ILE A 217 -4.68 -0.67 2.39
C ILE A 217 -3.70 0.07 1.49
N ILE A 218 -4.19 0.81 0.51
CA ILE A 218 -3.39 1.76 -0.26
C ILE A 218 -2.77 2.79 0.70
N SER A 219 -3.60 3.47 1.49
CA SER A 219 -3.13 4.49 2.44
C SER A 219 -2.16 3.93 3.48
N CYS A 220 -2.42 2.74 4.02
CA CYS A 220 -1.55 2.09 4.98
C CYS A 220 -0.20 1.74 4.37
N THR A 221 -0.19 1.17 3.16
CA THR A 221 1.05 0.77 2.50
C THR A 221 1.89 1.99 2.16
N VAL A 222 1.27 3.04 1.61
CA VAL A 222 1.95 4.30 1.31
C VAL A 222 2.52 4.91 2.60
N ALA A 223 1.73 5.01 3.66
CA ALA A 223 2.18 5.54 4.95
C ALA A 223 3.35 4.73 5.52
N THR A 224 3.25 3.39 5.56
CA THR A 224 4.31 2.52 6.06
C THR A 224 5.58 2.62 5.23
N LEU A 225 5.51 2.60 3.90
CA LEU A 225 6.69 2.74 3.05
C LEU A 225 7.37 4.10 3.26
N SER A 226 6.58 5.17 3.37
CA SER A 226 7.10 6.51 3.61
C SER A 226 7.72 6.65 4.99
N LEU A 227 7.11 6.10 6.03
CA LEU A 227 7.69 6.04 7.37
C LEU A 227 9.04 5.32 7.37
N VAL A 228 9.10 4.14 6.75
CA VAL A 228 10.34 3.34 6.64
C VAL A 228 11.39 4.11 5.85
N SER A 229 11.02 4.75 4.74
CA SER A 229 11.93 5.53 3.92
C SER A 229 12.50 6.72 4.68
N ILE A 230 11.65 7.53 5.29
CA ILE A 230 12.07 8.71 6.06
C ILE A 230 12.93 8.30 7.25
N SER A 231 12.54 7.24 7.96
CA SER A 231 13.32 6.66 9.07
C SER A 231 14.69 6.19 8.59
N THR A 232 14.75 5.51 7.44
CA THR A 232 16.01 5.03 6.87
C THR A 232 16.91 6.18 6.43
N THR A 233 16.40 7.14 5.65
CA THR A 233 17.17 8.32 5.22
C THR A 233 17.71 9.08 6.42
N LYS A 234 16.90 9.28 7.46
CA LYS A 234 17.33 9.93 8.69
C LYS A 234 18.43 9.13 9.36
N SER A 235 18.24 7.82 9.52
CA SER A 235 19.21 6.90 10.13
C SER A 235 20.52 6.90 9.38
N CYS A 236 20.50 6.88 8.05
CA CYS A 236 21.70 7.01 7.22
C CYS A 236 22.46 8.31 7.47
N LYS A 237 21.75 9.45 7.58
CA LYS A 237 22.36 10.75 7.91
C LYS A 237 22.98 10.76 9.31
N MET A 238 22.37 10.08 10.28
CA MET A 238 22.89 9.97 11.64
C MET A 238 24.12 9.05 11.71
N LEU A 239 24.06 7.89 11.06
CA LEU A 239 25.19 6.96 10.96
C LEU A 239 26.42 7.58 10.27
N ARG A 240 26.21 8.51 9.33
CA ARG A 240 27.29 9.27 8.70
C ARG A 240 28.07 10.15 9.69
N LYS A 241 27.47 10.55 10.80
CA LYS A 241 28.11 11.41 11.81
C LYS A 241 28.88 10.65 12.88
N ILE A 242 28.76 9.32 12.93
CA ILE A 242 29.52 8.50 13.89
C ILE A 242 30.99 8.51 13.47
N GLY A 243 31.89 9.03 14.33
CA GLY A 243 33.33 9.04 14.02
C GLY A 243 33.97 7.65 14.11
N SER A 244 33.55 6.87 15.10
CA SER A 244 34.05 5.52 15.36
C SER A 244 33.56 4.50 14.32
N LEU A 245 34.49 3.77 13.73
CA LEU A 245 34.20 2.81 12.68
C LEU A 245 33.51 1.54 13.21
N SER A 246 33.93 1.06 14.38
CA SER A 246 33.30 -0.09 15.05
C SER A 246 31.84 0.21 15.39
N ASP A 247 31.58 1.39 15.99
CA ASP A 247 30.23 1.83 16.32
C ASP A 247 29.37 1.93 15.06
N PHE A 248 29.90 2.53 13.98
CA PHE A 248 29.19 2.59 12.70
C PHE A 248 28.76 1.20 12.22
N LEU A 249 29.67 0.22 12.23
CA LEU A 249 29.38 -1.14 11.78
C LEU A 249 28.36 -1.83 12.67
N ASP A 250 28.47 -1.68 13.98
CA ASP A 250 27.53 -2.28 14.92
C ASP A 250 26.12 -1.71 14.80
N TYR A 251 25.99 -0.40 14.68
CA TYR A 251 24.70 0.24 14.48
C TYR A 251 24.12 -0.05 13.08
N TYR A 252 24.94 -0.05 12.03
CA TYR A 252 24.49 -0.41 10.69
C TYR A 252 23.97 -1.85 10.64
N ARG A 253 24.69 -2.80 11.27
CA ARG A 253 24.29 -4.20 11.38
C ARG A 253 22.97 -4.36 12.14
N GLN A 254 22.80 -3.64 13.26
CA GLN A 254 21.53 -3.65 13.99
C GLN A 254 20.37 -3.14 13.14
N PHE A 255 20.56 -2.05 12.38
CA PHE A 255 19.54 -1.58 11.43
C PHE A 255 19.26 -2.56 10.30
N TYR A 256 20.30 -3.23 9.78
CA TYR A 256 20.15 -4.22 8.73
C TYR A 256 19.29 -5.40 9.18
N PHE A 257 19.59 -5.98 10.35
CA PHE A 257 18.77 -7.07 10.91
C PHE A 257 17.34 -6.64 11.19
N LEU A 258 17.15 -5.40 11.63
CA LEU A 258 15.83 -4.86 11.85
C LEU A 258 15.02 -4.68 10.56
N GLY A 259 15.70 -4.25 9.50
CA GLY A 259 15.12 -4.18 8.16
C GLY A 259 14.64 -5.54 7.67
N ILE A 260 15.43 -6.60 7.92
CA ILE A 260 15.04 -7.98 7.61
C ILE A 260 13.82 -8.41 8.43
N PHE A 261 13.79 -8.10 9.72
CA PHE A 261 12.68 -8.50 10.60
C PHE A 261 11.35 -7.80 10.25
N THR A 262 11.43 -6.54 9.81
CA THR A 262 10.25 -5.75 9.40
C THR A 262 9.85 -5.99 7.94
N GLN A 263 10.64 -6.77 7.18
CA GLN A 263 10.54 -6.87 5.74
C GLN A 263 9.27 -7.58 5.27
N ASN A 264 8.80 -8.61 5.97
CA ASN A 264 7.68 -9.44 5.50
C ASN A 264 6.41 -8.61 5.26
N THR A 265 6.00 -7.81 6.24
CA THR A 265 4.82 -6.94 6.14
C THR A 265 5.00 -5.87 5.06
N ALA A 266 6.18 -5.24 5.02
CA ALA A 266 6.49 -4.21 4.02
C ALA A 266 6.50 -4.79 2.59
N ASN A 267 7.09 -5.98 2.39
CA ASN A 267 7.19 -6.66 1.11
C ASN A 267 5.83 -6.93 0.48
N ILE A 268 4.90 -7.44 1.30
CA ILE A 268 3.55 -7.78 0.86
C ILE A 268 2.77 -6.52 0.53
N GLY A 269 2.89 -5.49 1.37
CA GLY A 269 2.31 -4.17 1.09
C GLY A 269 2.81 -3.60 -0.24
N ILE A 270 4.14 -3.50 -0.43
CA ILE A 270 4.75 -2.98 -1.66
C ILE A 270 4.31 -3.81 -2.87
N PHE A 271 4.36 -5.14 -2.78
CA PHE A 271 3.91 -6.03 -3.85
C PHE A 271 2.44 -5.79 -4.20
N SER A 272 1.57 -5.73 -3.20
CA SER A 272 0.14 -5.54 -3.38
C SER A 272 -0.16 -4.17 -3.99
N LEU A 273 0.53 -3.12 -3.55
CA LEU A 273 0.40 -1.77 -4.10
C LEU A 273 0.88 -1.68 -5.54
N MET A 274 2.01 -2.29 -5.87
CA MET A 274 2.54 -2.28 -7.24
C MET A 274 1.68 -3.12 -8.18
N CYS A 275 1.22 -4.29 -7.75
CA CYS A 275 0.33 -5.15 -8.54
C CYS A 275 -1.03 -4.48 -8.75
N LEU A 276 -1.63 -3.94 -7.70
CA LEU A 276 -2.89 -3.21 -7.78
C LEU A 276 -2.75 -1.97 -8.66
N GLY A 277 -1.73 -1.13 -8.45
CA GLY A 277 -1.49 0.05 -9.25
C GLY A 277 -1.26 -0.29 -10.73
N PHE A 278 -0.57 -1.38 -11.03
CA PHE A 278 -0.37 -1.87 -12.39
C PHE A 278 -1.69 -2.29 -13.04
N VAL A 279 -2.40 -3.24 -12.43
CA VAL A 279 -3.66 -3.78 -12.98
C VAL A 279 -4.69 -2.67 -13.13
N VAL A 280 -4.92 -1.90 -12.07
CA VAL A 280 -5.91 -0.82 -12.05
C VAL A 280 -5.58 0.27 -13.07
N GLY A 281 -4.32 0.67 -13.18
CA GLY A 281 -3.98 1.76 -14.09
C GLY A 281 -3.99 1.33 -15.55
N VAL A 282 -3.51 0.11 -15.90
CA VAL A 282 -3.66 -0.46 -17.25
C VAL A 282 -5.13 -0.51 -17.62
N MET A 283 -5.95 -1.01 -16.69
CA MET A 283 -7.39 -1.05 -16.84
C MET A 283 -7.97 0.35 -17.08
N PHE A 284 -7.69 1.34 -16.23
CA PHE A 284 -8.25 2.68 -16.37
C PHE A 284 -7.81 3.38 -17.66
N ASN A 285 -6.57 3.20 -18.09
CA ASN A 285 -6.11 3.70 -19.38
C ASN A 285 -6.83 3.03 -20.55
N TYR A 286 -6.97 1.69 -20.51
CA TYR A 286 -7.74 0.97 -21.52
C TYR A 286 -9.17 1.51 -21.58
N ALA A 287 -9.87 1.63 -20.45
CA ALA A 287 -11.24 2.12 -20.42
C ALA A 287 -11.37 3.56 -20.91
N ALA A 288 -10.41 4.42 -20.57
CA ALA A 288 -10.37 5.80 -21.05
C ALA A 288 -10.18 5.91 -22.58
N ILE A 289 -9.48 4.97 -23.21
CA ILE A 289 -9.22 5.01 -24.66
C ILE A 289 -10.27 4.20 -25.44
N ALA A 290 -10.65 3.03 -24.94
CA ALA A 290 -11.45 2.06 -25.66
C ALA A 290 -12.97 2.21 -25.46
N LEU A 291 -13.42 2.91 -24.41
CA LEU A 291 -14.84 2.99 -24.03
C LEU A 291 -15.37 4.44 -24.03
N TRP A 292 -14.68 5.37 -24.70
CA TRP A 292 -15.04 6.79 -24.71
C TRP A 292 -16.38 7.09 -25.40
N ASP A 293 -16.74 6.28 -26.38
CA ASP A 293 -17.97 6.32 -27.15
C ASP A 293 -19.10 5.48 -26.54
N VAL A 294 -18.75 4.46 -25.76
CA VAL A 294 -19.70 3.55 -25.10
C VAL A 294 -20.24 4.12 -23.79
N ILE A 295 -19.40 4.84 -23.04
CA ILE A 295 -19.71 5.26 -21.68
C ILE A 295 -20.15 6.74 -21.64
N PRO A 296 -21.30 7.07 -21.01
CA PRO A 296 -21.72 8.47 -20.94
C PRO A 296 -20.70 9.35 -20.20
N LEU A 297 -20.57 10.61 -20.66
CA LEU A 297 -19.48 11.50 -20.29
C LEU A 297 -19.22 11.66 -18.77
N PRO A 298 -20.23 11.79 -17.89
CA PRO A 298 -19.97 11.91 -16.45
C PRO A 298 -19.28 10.69 -15.84
N PHE A 299 -19.50 9.50 -16.40
CA PHE A 299 -18.83 8.25 -15.99
C PHE A 299 -17.45 8.16 -16.61
N PHE A 300 -17.36 8.54 -17.87
CA PHE A 300 -16.13 8.47 -18.63
C PHE A 300 -15.00 9.21 -17.93
N LEU A 301 -15.25 10.40 -17.37
CA LEU A 301 -14.25 11.23 -16.67
C LEU A 301 -13.53 10.53 -15.50
N LYS A 302 -14.11 9.46 -14.95
CA LYS A 302 -13.48 8.69 -13.87
C LYS A 302 -12.30 7.86 -14.31
N PHE A 303 -12.30 7.38 -15.56
CA PHE A 303 -11.21 6.57 -16.08
C PHE A 303 -9.91 7.37 -16.26
N PRO A 304 -9.89 8.51 -16.98
CA PRO A 304 -8.68 9.32 -17.07
C PRO A 304 -8.28 9.91 -15.70
N ALA A 305 -9.25 10.30 -14.86
CA ALA A 305 -8.95 10.77 -13.50
C ALA A 305 -8.32 9.68 -12.62
N GLY A 306 -8.85 8.45 -12.70
CA GLY A 306 -8.31 7.28 -12.00
C GLY A 306 -6.93 6.88 -12.50
N ALA A 307 -6.73 6.83 -13.82
CA ALA A 307 -5.43 6.58 -14.42
C ALA A 307 -4.39 7.62 -14.00
N PHE A 308 -4.78 8.90 -13.99
CA PHE A 308 -3.93 9.99 -13.50
C PHE A 308 -3.59 9.81 -12.01
N LEU A 309 -4.59 9.52 -11.16
CA LEU A 309 -4.38 9.30 -9.73
C LEU A 309 -3.42 8.13 -9.46
N VAL A 310 -3.55 7.03 -10.21
CA VAL A 310 -2.66 5.87 -10.13
C VAL A 310 -1.24 6.26 -10.54
N ALA A 311 -1.08 6.91 -11.68
CA ALA A 311 0.22 7.36 -12.17
C ALA A 311 0.92 8.30 -11.17
N VAL A 312 0.16 9.25 -10.59
CA VAL A 312 0.63 10.17 -9.55
C VAL A 312 1.04 9.42 -8.29
N THR A 313 0.20 8.50 -7.80
CA THR A 313 0.50 7.71 -6.60
C THR A 313 1.79 6.93 -6.79
N ILE A 314 1.96 6.23 -7.91
CA ILE A 314 3.17 5.47 -8.23
C ILE A 314 4.38 6.41 -8.39
N HIS A 315 4.19 7.55 -9.05
CA HIS A 315 5.26 8.53 -9.26
C HIS A 315 5.84 9.02 -7.94
N PHE A 316 5.03 9.15 -6.89
CA PHE A 316 5.47 9.60 -5.57
C PHE A 316 5.91 8.46 -4.66
N THR A 317 5.21 7.32 -4.66
CA THR A 317 5.51 6.22 -3.76
C THR A 317 6.76 5.44 -4.17
N LEU A 318 7.02 5.30 -5.48
CA LEU A 318 8.15 4.50 -5.95
C LEU A 318 9.52 5.14 -5.63
N PRO A 319 9.76 6.45 -5.85
CA PRO A 319 11.01 7.08 -5.45
C PRO A 319 11.30 6.98 -3.95
N VAL A 320 10.25 7.01 -3.12
CA VAL A 320 10.37 6.83 -1.66
C VAL A 320 10.96 5.47 -1.31
N GLY A 321 10.51 4.40 -1.98
CA GLY A 321 11.10 3.07 -1.84
C GLY A 321 12.53 2.98 -2.37
N VAL A 322 12.82 3.61 -3.52
CA VAL A 322 14.17 3.64 -4.13
C VAL A 322 15.18 4.43 -3.28
N ALA A 323 14.72 5.48 -2.57
CA ALA A 323 15.58 6.30 -1.71
C ALA A 323 16.24 5.49 -0.59
N ILE A 324 15.56 4.47 -0.05
CA ILE A 324 16.10 3.54 0.96
C ILE A 324 17.40 2.89 0.46
N TYR A 325 17.37 2.39 -0.78
CA TYR A 325 18.54 1.77 -1.41
C TYR A 325 19.61 2.80 -1.75
N MET A 326 19.24 3.91 -2.37
CA MET A 326 20.19 4.94 -2.79
C MET A 326 20.95 5.56 -1.62
N ASP A 327 20.25 5.91 -0.54
CA ASP A 327 20.83 6.55 0.63
C ASP A 327 21.75 5.59 1.39
N SER A 328 21.33 4.33 1.56
CA SER A 328 22.13 3.32 2.24
C SER A 328 23.36 2.89 1.42
N ALA A 329 23.22 2.74 0.10
CA ALA A 329 24.35 2.46 -0.79
C ALA A 329 25.35 3.61 -0.81
N LYS A 330 24.87 4.86 -0.88
CA LYS A 330 25.72 6.06 -0.81
C LYS A 330 26.46 6.17 0.52
N LEU A 331 25.78 5.87 1.63
CA LEU A 331 26.39 5.83 2.97
C LEU A 331 27.54 4.83 3.02
N ILE A 332 27.30 3.57 2.62
CA ILE A 332 28.35 2.54 2.59
C ILE A 332 29.49 2.97 1.68
N GLY A 333 29.21 3.43 0.46
CA GLY A 333 30.23 3.86 -0.50
C GLY A 333 31.10 5.01 0.03
N THR A 334 30.49 5.99 0.70
CA THR A 334 31.21 7.11 1.30
C THR A 334 32.14 6.62 2.42
N ARG A 335 31.67 5.70 3.28
CA ARG A 335 32.50 5.12 4.34
C ARG A 335 33.64 4.25 3.81
N VAL A 336 33.41 3.50 2.73
CA VAL A 336 34.46 2.72 2.06
C VAL A 336 35.57 3.64 1.57
N ILE A 337 35.23 4.77 0.97
CA ILE A 337 36.20 5.78 0.52
C ILE A 337 36.95 6.38 1.73
N GLU A 338 36.23 6.80 2.77
CA GLU A 338 36.83 7.36 3.99
C GLU A 338 37.85 6.39 4.62
N VAL A 339 37.52 5.10 4.72
CA VAL A 339 38.45 4.07 5.25
C VAL A 339 39.63 3.85 4.31
N ALA A 340 39.43 3.83 3.00
CA ALA A 340 40.51 3.59 2.03
C ALA A 340 41.61 4.66 2.12
N TYR A 341 41.21 5.92 2.32
CA TYR A 341 42.11 7.08 2.39
C TYR A 341 42.45 7.53 3.81
N SER A 342 41.97 6.83 4.85
CA SER A 342 42.25 7.21 6.24
C SER A 342 43.70 6.93 6.60
N GLU A 343 44.49 7.97 6.88
CA GLU A 343 45.87 7.85 7.36
C GLU A 343 45.96 7.40 8.83
N VAL A 344 44.88 7.59 9.60
CA VAL A 344 44.81 7.28 11.03
C VAL A 344 44.69 5.77 11.29
N ILE A 345 44.15 5.01 10.33
CA ILE A 345 43.92 3.56 10.48
C ILE A 345 45.13 2.78 9.96
N SER A 346 45.61 1.82 10.77
CA SER A 346 46.72 0.94 10.40
C SER A 346 46.42 0.17 9.10
N SER A 347 47.44 -0.19 8.33
CA SER A 347 47.27 -0.86 7.04
C SER A 347 46.51 -2.20 7.15
N HIS A 348 46.75 -2.95 8.23
CA HIS A 348 46.08 -4.23 8.49
C HIS A 348 44.59 -4.04 8.83
N GLU A 349 44.28 -3.13 9.75
CA GLU A 349 42.88 -2.81 10.11
C GLU A 349 42.13 -2.24 8.91
N ARG A 350 42.77 -1.38 8.12
CA ARG A 350 42.19 -0.82 6.89
C ARG A 350 41.75 -1.94 5.94
N LYS A 351 42.60 -2.94 5.69
CA LYS A 351 42.27 -4.08 4.85
C LYS A 351 41.09 -4.88 5.42
N TYR A 352 41.07 -5.09 6.73
CA TYR A 352 39.97 -5.76 7.43
C TYR A 352 38.64 -4.99 7.27
N PHE A 353 38.62 -3.70 7.59
CA PHE A 353 37.44 -2.86 7.51
C PHE A 353 36.94 -2.68 6.08
N LEU A 354 37.82 -2.53 5.10
CA LEU A 354 37.43 -2.46 3.69
C LEU A 354 36.78 -3.76 3.24
N LYS A 355 37.34 -4.92 3.62
CA LYS A 355 36.72 -6.23 3.32
C LYS A 355 35.33 -6.33 3.95
N TYR A 356 35.19 -5.91 5.21
CA TYR A 356 33.92 -5.96 5.93
C TYR A 356 32.88 -5.00 5.33
N MET A 357 33.24 -3.75 5.05
CA MET A 357 32.33 -2.76 4.45
C MET A 357 31.90 -3.12 3.04
N LYS A 358 32.80 -3.68 2.21
CA LYS A 358 32.43 -4.20 0.89
C LYS A 358 31.47 -5.38 0.95
N ALA A 359 31.44 -6.11 2.07
CA ALA A 359 30.48 -7.19 2.30
C ALA A 359 29.12 -6.68 2.80
N LEU A 360 29.03 -5.44 3.29
CA LEU A 360 27.74 -4.86 3.70
C LEU A 360 26.83 -4.68 2.50
N ARG A 361 25.57 -5.09 2.67
CA ARG A 361 24.53 -4.90 1.68
C ARG A 361 23.74 -3.64 2.00
N PRO A 362 23.48 -2.78 1.01
CA PRO A 362 22.53 -1.68 1.17
C PRO A 362 21.17 -2.16 1.66
N LEU A 363 20.48 -1.32 2.42
CA LEU A 363 19.10 -1.56 2.82
C LEU A 363 18.21 -1.48 1.57
N MET A 364 17.27 -2.39 1.42
CA MET A 364 16.39 -2.44 0.25
C MET A 364 14.95 -2.57 0.69
N ALA A 365 14.06 -1.78 0.08
CA ALA A 365 12.64 -2.07 0.08
C ALA A 365 12.39 -3.14 -1.00
N ASN A 366 11.90 -4.30 -0.59
CA ASN A 366 11.64 -5.41 -1.50
C ASN A 366 10.13 -5.54 -1.70
N ALA A 367 9.74 -6.11 -2.83
CA ALA A 367 8.36 -6.51 -3.12
C ALA A 367 8.34 -8.04 -3.18
N GLY A 368 7.39 -8.66 -2.50
CA GLY A 368 7.25 -10.10 -2.54
C GLY A 368 6.26 -10.67 -1.54
N LEU A 369 6.26 -11.99 -1.46
CA LEU A 369 5.49 -12.76 -0.49
C LEU A 369 6.39 -13.12 0.71
N PRO A 370 5.84 -13.56 1.86
CA PRO A 370 6.67 -14.01 2.98
C PRO A 370 7.66 -15.09 2.52
N GLY A 371 8.95 -14.89 2.81
CA GLY A 371 10.02 -15.81 2.42
C GLY A 371 10.44 -15.75 0.94
N PHE A 372 9.70 -15.05 0.08
CA PHE A 372 10.00 -14.94 -1.35
C PHE A 372 10.10 -13.48 -1.79
N THR A 373 11.30 -13.03 -2.11
CA THR A 373 11.52 -11.72 -2.71
C THR A 373 11.37 -11.82 -4.22
N LEU A 374 10.37 -11.14 -4.80
CA LEU A 374 10.15 -11.12 -6.25
C LEU A 374 11.07 -10.12 -6.92
N PHE A 375 11.13 -8.89 -6.39
CA PHE A 375 12.04 -7.86 -6.88
C PHE A 375 12.37 -6.84 -5.78
N ALA A 376 13.52 -6.18 -5.93
CA ALA A 376 13.94 -5.07 -5.07
C ALA A 376 13.60 -3.73 -5.74
N LEU A 377 13.16 -2.74 -4.97
CA LEU A 377 12.97 -1.38 -5.46
C LEU A 377 14.33 -0.70 -5.67
N LYS A 378 14.77 -0.67 -6.93
CA LYS A 378 16.01 -0.04 -7.41
C LYS A 378 15.68 1.09 -8.39
N ARG A 379 16.71 1.81 -8.85
CA ARG A 379 16.56 2.89 -9.85
C ARG A 379 15.81 2.44 -11.11
N GLU A 380 16.14 1.23 -11.57
CA GLU A 380 15.61 0.64 -12.80
C GLU A 380 14.14 0.21 -12.67
N THR A 381 13.66 -0.04 -11.44
CA THR A 381 12.28 -0.47 -11.20
C THR A 381 11.28 0.56 -11.70
N LYS A 382 11.59 1.86 -11.62
CA LYS A 382 10.72 2.93 -12.14
C LYS A 382 10.56 2.84 -13.66
N CYS A 383 11.67 2.75 -14.38
CA CYS A 383 11.64 2.66 -15.84
C CYS A 383 10.91 1.40 -16.29
N THR A 384 11.26 0.25 -15.68
CA THR A 384 10.65 -1.04 -15.98
C THR A 384 9.15 -1.04 -15.73
N PHE A 385 8.71 -0.46 -14.61
CA PHE A 385 7.29 -0.37 -14.29
C PHE A 385 6.52 0.47 -15.31
N TYR A 386 7.01 1.67 -15.65
CA TYR A 386 6.32 2.54 -16.61
C TYR A 386 6.33 1.97 -18.04
N SER A 387 7.43 1.32 -18.46
CA SER A 387 7.47 0.62 -19.75
C SER A 387 6.39 -0.45 -19.79
N ALA A 388 6.40 -1.40 -18.85
CA ALA A 388 5.40 -2.45 -18.79
C ALA A 388 3.98 -1.88 -18.69
N TYR A 389 3.77 -0.82 -17.92
CA TYR A 389 2.48 -0.18 -17.77
C TYR A 389 1.91 0.33 -19.11
N VAL A 390 2.75 0.96 -19.93
CA VAL A 390 2.38 1.42 -21.27
C VAL A 390 2.23 0.24 -22.23
N ASP A 391 3.19 -0.69 -22.26
CA ASP A 391 3.21 -1.85 -23.15
C ASP A 391 1.97 -2.72 -22.97
N TYR A 392 1.58 -3.03 -21.73
CA TYR A 392 0.37 -3.79 -21.44
C TYR A 392 -0.92 -3.03 -21.74
N THR A 393 -0.91 -1.69 -21.62
CA THR A 393 -2.04 -0.86 -22.08
C THR A 393 -2.19 -0.94 -23.59
N ILE A 394 -1.10 -0.83 -24.35
CA ILE A 394 -1.09 -0.96 -25.81
C ILE A 394 -1.56 -2.35 -26.22
N ASN A 395 -1.00 -3.41 -25.63
CA ASN A 395 -1.40 -4.78 -25.92
C ASN A 395 -2.89 -5.03 -25.64
N ALA A 396 -3.42 -4.50 -24.54
CA ALA A 396 -4.85 -4.60 -24.23
C ALA A 396 -5.72 -3.86 -25.26
N LEU A 397 -5.25 -2.74 -25.82
CA LEU A 397 -5.94 -2.01 -26.88
C LEU A 397 -5.90 -2.74 -28.23
N LEU A 398 -4.80 -3.47 -28.51
CA LEU A 398 -4.60 -4.22 -29.75
C LEU A 398 -5.26 -5.60 -29.75
N SER A 399 -5.53 -6.20 -28.58
CA SER A 399 -6.16 -7.51 -28.46
C SER A 399 -7.68 -7.52 -28.71
N LYS A 400 -8.19 -6.50 -29.43
CA LYS A 400 -9.61 -6.33 -29.73
C LYS A 400 -10.10 -7.25 -30.83
#